data_AF-A0A973DGR2-F1
#
_entry.id   AF-A0A973DGR2-F1
#
_cell.length_a   1.000
_cell.length_b   1.000
_cell.length_c   1.000
_cell.angle_alpha   90.00
_cell.angle_beta   90.00
_cell.angle_gamma   90.00
#
_symmetry.space_group_name_H-M   'P 1'
#
loop_
_entity.id
_entity.type
_entity.pdbx_description
1 polymer ?
#
loop_
_entity_poly.entity_id
_entity_poly.type
_entity_poly.pdbx_seq_one_letter_code
_entity_poly.pdbx_strand_id
1 'polypeptide(L)'
;MEDIQTLKQGKAVIYLNQVDLKKLVQEQLSKSGIVDASTYSYVNELSKLLSDHRHEALSLALIGELKHKANYLTDLAEKSMRMYFIHFLEDIVMGRNSRAAVDIKVRCEYCSGLASLSESKHIFKGKDHGLIYLCENYKSGCDSYVAVHKGDNLPQGTLANAGTRSARQKAHKILDVLWKEYGFARVDVYRQLANYLEVKPNDCHIGKFTEQQCESAINFTKLII
;
A
#
# COMPACT_ATOMS: atom_id res chain seq x y z
N MET A 1 18.55 21.22 7.84
CA MET A 1 17.71 20.55 8.85
C MET A 1 16.88 21.64 9.49
N GLU A 2 15.61 21.75 9.11
CA GLU A 2 14.65 22.53 9.86
C GLU A 2 13.56 21.55 10.29
N ASP A 3 13.36 21.45 11.60
CA ASP A 3 12.29 20.68 12.21
C ASP A 3 10.93 21.18 11.72
N ILE A 4 10.00 20.26 11.54
CA ILE A 4 8.58 20.52 11.21
C ILE A 4 7.92 21.44 12.26
N GLN A 5 8.52 21.58 13.45
CA GLN A 5 8.12 22.55 14.47
C GLN A 5 8.37 24.03 14.10
N THR A 6 9.12 24.31 13.03
CA THR A 6 9.41 25.69 12.60
C THR A 6 8.34 26.31 11.68
N LEU A 7 7.16 25.70 11.58
CA LEU A 7 6.03 26.17 10.76
C LEU A 7 5.21 27.31 11.38
N LYS A 8 5.66 27.93 12.49
CA LYS A 8 4.90 29.00 13.19
C LYS A 8 5.65 30.29 13.52
N GLN A 9 6.88 30.50 13.05
CA GLN A 9 7.58 31.76 13.31
C GLN A 9 8.35 32.21 12.06
N GLY A 10 7.71 33.07 11.25
CA GLY A 10 8.39 33.98 10.31
C GLY A 10 9.35 33.38 9.27
N LYS A 11 9.29 32.08 8.98
CA LYS A 11 10.14 31.41 7.98
C LYS A 11 9.39 31.20 6.67
N ALA A 12 10.15 31.18 5.58
CA ALA A 12 9.66 30.97 4.22
C ALA A 12 8.66 29.81 4.16
N VAL A 13 7.53 30.03 3.47
CA VAL A 13 6.54 28.98 3.22
C VAL A 13 7.22 27.86 2.42
N ILE A 14 7.32 26.67 3.00
CA ILE A 14 7.83 25.49 2.29
C ILE A 14 6.67 24.90 1.50
N TYR A 15 6.79 24.93 0.18
CA TYR A 15 5.82 24.35 -0.73
C TYR A 15 6.04 22.84 -0.89
N LEU A 16 4.99 22.10 -1.21
CA LEU A 16 5.04 20.64 -1.37
C LEU A 16 6.07 20.17 -2.41
N ASN A 17 6.32 20.94 -3.47
CA ASN A 17 7.37 20.64 -4.45
C ASN A 17 8.81 20.76 -3.89
N GLN A 18 8.99 21.40 -2.74
CA GLN A 18 10.26 21.52 -2.01
C GLN A 18 10.38 20.50 -0.87
N VAL A 19 9.30 19.80 -0.54
CA VAL A 19 9.27 18.81 0.53
C VAL A 19 9.87 17.49 0.03
N ASP A 20 10.89 17.01 0.74
CA ASP A 20 11.34 15.63 0.60
C ASP A 20 10.34 14.70 1.30
N LEU A 21 9.36 14.21 0.53
CA LEU A 21 8.33 13.29 1.03
C LEU A 21 8.93 12.00 1.61
N LYS A 22 10.05 11.52 1.05
CA LYS A 22 10.69 10.30 1.55
C LYS A 22 11.21 10.52 2.96
N LYS A 23 11.95 11.60 3.17
CA LYS A 23 12.45 11.98 4.50
C LYS A 23 11.31 12.20 5.48
N LEU A 24 10.28 12.95 5.07
CA LEU A 24 9.11 13.25 5.88
C LEU A 24 8.39 11.98 6.37
N VAL A 25 8.17 11.03 5.47
CA VAL A 25 7.56 9.72 5.78
C VAL A 25 8.44 8.93 6.74
N GLN A 26 9.76 8.86 6.51
CA GLN A 26 10.68 8.12 7.37
C GLN A 26 10.69 8.66 8.80
N GLU A 27 10.76 9.98 8.95
CA GLU A 27 10.72 10.65 10.26
C GLU A 27 9.39 10.37 10.97
N GLN A 28 8.26 10.46 10.26
CA GLN A 28 6.95 10.22 10.85
C GLN A 28 6.75 8.75 11.26
N LEU A 29 7.13 7.80 10.41
CA LEU A 29 7.05 6.37 10.74
C LEU A 29 7.91 6.02 11.96
N SER A 30 9.15 6.51 11.99
CA SER A 30 10.07 6.33 13.12
C SER A 30 9.52 6.92 14.41
N LYS A 31 9.05 8.18 14.38
CA LYS A 31 8.44 8.86 15.53
C LYS A 31 7.21 8.11 16.05
N SER A 32 6.44 7.53 15.15
CA SER A 32 5.20 6.82 15.48
C SER A 32 5.41 5.37 15.95
N GLY A 33 6.65 4.88 15.95
CA GLY A 33 6.96 3.48 16.28
C GLY A 33 6.42 2.47 15.26
N ILE A 34 6.10 2.92 14.03
CA ILE A 34 5.64 2.06 12.95
C ILE A 34 6.88 1.49 12.24
N VAL A 35 7.32 0.33 12.70
CA VAL A 35 8.46 -0.41 12.14
C VAL A 35 8.03 -1.30 10.97
N ASP A 36 8.95 -1.67 10.09
CA ASP A 36 8.73 -2.55 8.92
C ASP A 36 7.80 -2.02 7.81
N ALA A 37 7.16 -0.87 7.99
CA ALA A 37 6.36 -0.23 6.96
C ALA A 37 7.21 0.22 5.76
N SER A 38 6.67 0.06 4.56
CA SER A 38 7.34 0.44 3.32
C SER A 38 7.28 1.95 3.11
N THR A 39 8.39 2.66 3.36
CA THR A 39 8.52 4.09 3.04
C THR A 39 8.14 4.37 1.58
N TYR A 40 8.55 3.49 0.65
CA TYR A 40 8.24 3.63 -0.76
C TYR A 40 6.73 3.65 -1.03
N SER A 41 5.97 2.75 -0.39
CA SER A 41 4.52 2.67 -0.56
C SER A 41 3.83 3.94 -0.09
N TYR A 42 4.22 4.47 1.07
CA TYR A 42 3.71 5.74 1.59
C TYR A 42 4.03 6.91 0.66
N VAL A 43 5.29 7.04 0.24
CA VAL A 43 5.69 8.11 -0.69
C VAL A 43 4.87 8.05 -1.97
N ASN A 44 4.70 6.87 -2.56
CA ASN A 44 3.92 6.72 -3.78
C ASN A 44 2.44 7.13 -3.60
N GLU A 45 1.80 6.72 -2.51
CA GLU A 45 0.40 7.10 -2.23
C GLU A 45 0.26 8.59 -1.92
N LEU A 46 1.19 9.16 -1.15
CA LEU A 46 1.20 10.60 -0.85
C LEU A 46 1.49 11.45 -2.10
N SER A 47 2.40 11.02 -2.97
CA SER A 47 2.69 11.71 -4.23
C SER A 47 1.47 11.74 -5.16
N LYS A 48 0.65 10.67 -5.18
CA LYS A 48 -0.63 10.67 -5.90
C LYS A 48 -1.64 11.61 -5.25
N LEU A 49 -1.78 11.54 -3.92
CA LEU A 49 -2.73 12.37 -3.17
C LEU A 49 -2.45 13.87 -3.32
N LEU A 50 -1.18 14.24 -3.45
CA LEU A 50 -0.69 15.62 -3.50
C LEU A 50 -0.35 16.09 -4.93
N SER A 51 -0.66 15.29 -5.95
CA SER A 51 -0.22 15.55 -7.33
C SER A 51 -0.67 16.91 -7.86
N ASP A 52 -1.86 17.35 -7.46
CA ASP A 52 -2.50 18.58 -7.93
C ASP A 52 -2.22 19.79 -7.01
N HIS A 53 -1.50 19.56 -5.91
CA HIS A 53 -1.26 20.52 -4.83
C HIS A 53 0.22 20.89 -4.69
N ARG A 54 1.05 20.64 -5.72
CA ARG A 54 2.52 20.79 -5.65
C ARG A 54 3.00 22.19 -5.27
N HIS A 55 2.19 23.22 -5.53
CA HIS A 55 2.50 24.62 -5.25
C HIS A 55 1.81 25.16 -4.00
N GLU A 56 1.26 24.27 -3.17
CA GLU A 56 0.65 24.63 -1.89
C GLU A 56 1.54 24.22 -0.71
N ALA A 57 1.34 24.88 0.42
CA ALA A 57 1.98 24.49 1.67
C ALA A 57 1.25 23.31 2.30
N LEU A 58 2.00 22.34 2.83
CA LEU A 58 1.42 21.28 3.65
C LEU A 58 0.87 21.89 4.95
N SER A 59 -0.44 22.06 5.02
CA SER A 59 -1.12 22.85 6.04
C SER A 59 -2.49 22.26 6.40
N LEU A 60 -3.05 22.65 7.55
CA LEU A 60 -4.40 22.22 7.96
C LEU A 60 -5.49 22.62 6.95
N ALA A 61 -5.29 23.72 6.22
CA ALA A 61 -6.21 24.14 5.16
C ALA A 61 -6.23 23.12 4.01
N LEU A 62 -5.05 22.73 3.51
CA LEU A 62 -4.92 21.68 2.49
C LEU A 62 -5.48 20.34 2.99
N ILE A 63 -5.19 19.95 4.24
CA ILE A 63 -5.78 18.74 4.84
C ILE A 63 -7.30 18.80 4.80
N GLY A 64 -7.90 19.94 5.16
CA GLY A 64 -9.34 20.15 5.09
C GLY A 64 -9.91 19.97 3.69
N GLU A 65 -9.24 20.52 2.67
CA GLU A 65 -9.63 20.34 1.27
C GLU A 65 -9.56 18.88 0.83
N LEU A 66 -8.46 18.18 1.15
CA LEU A 66 -8.29 16.76 0.82
C LEU A 66 -9.38 15.90 1.49
N LYS A 67 -9.69 16.14 2.77
CA LYS A 67 -10.79 15.47 3.48
C LYS A 67 -12.13 15.75 2.82
N HIS A 68 -12.40 17.01 2.46
CA HIS A 68 -13.62 17.40 1.77
C HIS A 68 -13.77 16.63 0.46
N LYS A 69 -12.75 16.62 -0.41
CA LYS A 69 -12.74 15.84 -1.66
C LYS A 69 -12.96 14.35 -1.42
N ALA A 70 -12.25 13.76 -0.45
CA ALA A 70 -12.38 12.34 -0.12
C ALA A 70 -13.78 11.98 0.40
N ASN A 71 -14.50 12.90 1.04
CA ASN A 71 -15.83 12.63 1.56
C ASN A 71 -16.88 12.38 0.46
N TYR A 72 -16.68 12.91 -0.74
CA TYR A 72 -17.55 12.67 -1.92
C TYR A 72 -17.29 11.34 -2.63
N LEU A 73 -16.25 10.59 -2.24
CA LEU A 73 -16.01 9.27 -2.79
C LEU A 73 -17.12 8.30 -2.35
N THR A 74 -17.76 7.66 -3.34
CA THR A 74 -18.81 6.66 -3.12
C THR A 74 -18.23 5.27 -2.87
N ASP A 75 -17.07 4.96 -3.46
CA ASP A 75 -16.35 3.73 -3.17
C ASP A 75 -15.74 3.79 -1.77
N LEU A 76 -16.30 3.02 -0.84
CA LEU A 76 -15.84 2.94 0.55
C LEU A 76 -14.40 2.42 0.69
N ALA A 77 -13.95 1.53 -0.20
CA ALA A 77 -12.57 1.04 -0.18
C ALA A 77 -11.60 2.17 -0.56
N GLU A 78 -11.90 2.89 -1.65
CA GLU A 78 -11.11 4.05 -2.06
C GLU A 78 -11.13 5.15 -1.00
N LYS A 79 -12.32 5.46 -0.47
CA LYS A 79 -12.52 6.48 0.55
C LYS A 79 -11.71 6.19 1.81
N SER A 80 -11.82 4.98 2.37
CA SER A 80 -11.10 4.62 3.59
C SER A 80 -9.58 4.65 3.40
N MET A 81 -9.06 4.15 2.27
CA MET A 81 -7.64 4.20 1.92
C MET A 81 -7.15 5.64 1.79
N ARG A 82 -7.89 6.49 1.06
CA ARG A 82 -7.54 7.91 0.90
C ARG A 82 -7.55 8.64 2.24
N MET A 83 -8.56 8.41 3.06
CA MET A 83 -8.67 9.03 4.39
C MET A 83 -7.53 8.62 5.32
N TYR A 84 -7.04 7.38 5.26
CA TYR A 84 -5.88 6.95 6.03
C TYR A 84 -4.64 7.79 5.73
N PHE A 85 -4.30 7.96 4.45
CA PHE A 85 -3.14 8.77 4.05
C PHE A 85 -3.34 10.27 4.32
N ILE A 86 -4.57 10.77 4.24
CA ILE A 86 -4.88 12.15 4.65
C ILE A 86 -4.66 12.33 6.16
N HIS A 87 -5.09 11.38 6.99
CA HIS A 87 -4.83 11.43 8.43
C HIS A 87 -3.35 11.30 8.78
N PHE A 88 -2.58 10.50 8.02
CA PHE A 88 -1.13 10.45 8.15
C PHE A 88 -0.49 11.82 7.91
N LEU A 89 -0.89 12.54 6.86
CA LEU A 89 -0.44 13.92 6.61
C LEU A 89 -0.91 14.90 7.69
N GLU A 90 -2.13 14.75 8.19
CA GLU A 90 -2.64 15.57 9.27
C GLU A 90 -1.81 15.39 10.55
N ASP A 91 -1.45 14.15 10.90
CA ASP A 91 -0.59 13.87 12.04
C ASP A 91 0.77 14.53 11.91
N ILE A 92 1.35 14.54 10.72
CA ILE A 92 2.58 15.27 10.42
C ILE A 92 2.41 16.77 10.71
N VAL A 93 1.38 17.40 10.12
CA VAL A 93 1.09 18.83 10.29
C VAL A 93 0.82 19.20 11.75
N MET A 94 0.14 18.32 12.49
CA MET A 94 -0.21 18.53 13.89
C MET A 94 0.89 18.08 14.86
N GLY A 95 1.96 17.45 14.38
CA GLY A 95 3.01 16.89 15.24
C GLY A 95 2.55 15.72 16.10
N ARG A 96 1.53 14.95 15.69
CA ARG A 96 1.03 13.74 16.37
C ARG A 96 1.79 12.49 15.94
N ASN A 97 1.59 11.40 16.67
CA ASN A 97 2.01 10.06 16.25
C ASN A 97 0.92 9.44 15.38
N SER A 98 1.31 8.88 14.24
CA SER A 98 0.43 8.10 13.38
C SER A 98 0.21 6.69 13.92
N ARG A 99 -0.81 6.02 13.40
CA ARG A 99 -1.18 4.66 13.83
C ARG A 99 -1.26 3.72 12.64
N ALA A 100 -1.10 2.43 12.92
CA ALA A 100 -1.41 1.38 11.97
C ALA A 100 -2.88 1.46 11.50
N ALA A 101 -3.12 1.02 10.28
CA ALA A 101 -4.45 0.95 9.70
C ALA A 101 -5.33 -0.05 10.48
N VAL A 102 -6.51 0.40 10.89
CA VAL A 102 -7.50 -0.47 11.57
C VAL A 102 -8.86 -0.44 10.89
N ASP A 103 -9.22 0.69 10.26
CA ASP A 103 -10.56 0.92 9.68
C ASP A 103 -10.56 1.01 8.14
N ILE A 104 -9.54 0.43 7.50
CA ILE A 104 -9.50 0.35 6.03
C ILE A 104 -10.48 -0.70 5.53
N LYS A 105 -11.15 -0.37 4.42
CA LYS A 105 -11.94 -1.31 3.62
C LYS A 105 -11.17 -1.66 2.35
N VAL A 106 -11.20 -2.93 1.97
CA VAL A 106 -10.60 -3.39 0.70
C VAL A 106 -11.69 -4.01 -0.15
N ARG A 107 -11.78 -3.61 -1.42
CA ARG A 107 -12.77 -4.16 -2.35
C ARG A 107 -12.38 -5.58 -2.76
N CYS A 108 -13.34 -6.50 -2.71
CA CYS A 108 -13.17 -7.85 -3.21
C CYS A 108 -13.46 -7.89 -4.72
N GLU A 109 -12.46 -8.28 -5.51
CA GLU A 109 -12.57 -8.34 -6.98
C GLU A 109 -13.46 -9.48 -7.48
N TYR A 110 -13.81 -10.44 -6.61
CA TYR A 110 -14.58 -11.63 -6.98
C TYR A 110 -16.07 -11.51 -6.70
N CYS A 111 -16.46 -10.86 -5.60
CA CYS A 111 -17.86 -10.75 -5.19
C CYS A 111 -18.33 -9.31 -5.00
N SER A 112 -17.49 -8.32 -5.32
CA SER A 112 -17.73 -6.87 -5.18
C SER A 112 -18.02 -6.36 -3.76
N GLY A 113 -18.06 -7.26 -2.78
CA GLY A 113 -18.19 -6.95 -1.35
C GLY A 113 -16.93 -6.28 -0.80
N LEU A 114 -17.00 -5.86 0.46
CA LEU A 114 -15.86 -5.29 1.17
C LEU A 114 -15.14 -6.38 1.99
N ALA A 115 -13.89 -6.09 2.32
CA ALA A 115 -13.09 -6.84 3.26
C ALA A 115 -12.63 -5.90 4.38
N SER A 116 -12.59 -6.45 5.59
CA SER A 116 -12.22 -5.74 6.81
C SER A 116 -11.10 -6.49 7.53
N LEU A 117 -10.34 -5.76 8.35
CA LEU A 117 -9.28 -6.33 9.15
C LEU A 117 -9.85 -7.39 10.11
N SER A 118 -9.23 -8.56 10.15
CA SER A 118 -9.69 -9.71 10.91
C SER A 118 -8.51 -10.58 11.33
N GLU A 119 -8.69 -11.33 12.41
CA GLU A 119 -7.68 -12.31 12.84
C GLU A 119 -7.75 -13.55 11.94
N SER A 120 -6.60 -13.96 11.43
CA SER A 120 -6.49 -15.12 10.51
C SER A 120 -7.00 -16.43 11.13
N LYS A 121 -6.96 -16.57 12.47
CA LYS A 121 -7.44 -17.75 13.20
C LYS A 121 -8.88 -18.16 12.86
N HIS A 122 -9.72 -17.20 12.43
CA HIS A 122 -11.10 -17.44 12.02
C HIS A 122 -11.23 -18.34 10.78
N ILE A 123 -10.21 -18.39 9.93
CA ILE A 123 -10.23 -19.17 8.69
C ILE A 123 -9.19 -20.31 8.66
N PHE A 124 -8.21 -20.31 9.57
CA PHE A 124 -7.17 -21.33 9.66
C PHE A 124 -7.37 -22.32 10.82
N LYS A 125 -8.62 -22.67 11.15
CA LYS A 125 -8.95 -23.67 12.20
C LYS A 125 -8.24 -23.38 13.54
N GLY A 126 -8.16 -22.11 13.93
CA GLY A 126 -7.51 -21.69 15.17
C GLY A 126 -6.00 -21.46 15.09
N LYS A 127 -5.34 -21.72 13.95
CA LYS A 127 -3.94 -21.34 13.75
C LYS A 127 -3.83 -19.84 13.50
N ASP A 128 -2.98 -19.18 14.29
CA ASP A 128 -2.75 -17.74 14.17
C ASP A 128 -1.57 -17.44 13.24
N HIS A 129 -1.87 -16.73 12.16
CA HIS A 129 -0.93 -16.22 11.17
C HIS A 129 -0.91 -14.67 11.16
N GLY A 130 -1.47 -14.02 12.19
CA GLY A 130 -1.61 -12.58 12.31
C GLY A 130 -2.90 -12.04 11.68
N LEU A 131 -2.87 -10.75 11.33
CA LEU A 131 -4.02 -10.04 10.76
C LEU A 131 -4.10 -10.21 9.24
N ILE A 132 -5.33 -10.23 8.73
CA ILE A 132 -5.67 -10.28 7.32
C ILE A 132 -6.84 -9.33 7.03
N TYR A 133 -6.98 -8.85 5.80
CA TYR A 133 -8.26 -8.35 5.34
C TYR A 133 -9.08 -9.53 4.81
N LEU A 134 -10.16 -9.84 5.50
CA LEU A 134 -11.06 -10.95 5.19
C LEU A 134 -12.31 -10.42 4.50
N CYS A 135 -12.69 -11.00 3.37
CA CYS A 135 -13.94 -10.65 2.69
C CYS A 135 -15.14 -10.91 3.60
N GLU A 136 -16.06 -9.95 3.68
CA GLU A 136 -17.28 -10.05 4.49
C GLU A 136 -18.18 -11.22 4.01
N ASN A 137 -18.06 -11.61 2.74
CA ASN A 137 -18.77 -12.75 2.15
C ASN A 137 -18.00 -14.08 2.20
N TYR A 138 -16.91 -14.19 2.99
CA TYR A 138 -16.05 -15.39 3.02
C TYR A 138 -16.78 -16.70 3.39
N LYS A 139 -17.91 -16.62 4.10
CA LYS A 139 -18.72 -17.81 4.45
C LYS A 139 -19.96 -17.96 3.57
N SER A 140 -20.09 -17.11 2.56
CA SER A 140 -21.28 -16.99 1.69
C SER A 140 -20.89 -17.13 0.22
N GLY A 141 -19.97 -18.04 -0.10
CA GLY A 141 -19.56 -18.37 -1.47
C GLY A 141 -18.34 -17.62 -2.00
N CYS A 142 -17.75 -16.71 -1.22
CA CYS A 142 -16.42 -16.16 -1.49
C CYS A 142 -15.39 -16.85 -0.57
N ASP A 143 -14.12 -16.91 -0.96
CA ASP A 143 -13.04 -17.43 -0.11
C ASP A 143 -11.82 -16.47 -0.10
N SER A 144 -12.05 -15.20 -0.39
CA SER A 144 -10.97 -14.24 -0.63
C SER A 144 -10.49 -13.55 0.65
N TYR A 145 -9.16 -13.42 0.78
CA TYR A 145 -8.49 -12.60 1.79
C TYR A 145 -7.15 -12.09 1.26
N VAL A 146 -6.54 -11.13 1.96
CA VAL A 146 -5.15 -10.73 1.76
C VAL A 146 -4.46 -10.49 3.10
N ALA A 147 -3.18 -10.84 3.18
CA ALA A 147 -2.35 -10.56 4.35
C ALA A 147 -2.07 -9.05 4.49
N VAL A 148 -1.63 -8.64 5.68
CA VAL A 148 -1.22 -7.26 5.94
C VAL A 148 0.30 -7.09 6.00
N HIS A 149 0.76 -5.90 5.67
CA HIS A 149 2.13 -5.46 5.96
C HIS A 149 2.30 -5.36 7.48
N LYS A 150 3.45 -5.81 7.98
CA LYS A 150 3.78 -5.71 9.40
C LYS A 150 3.97 -4.23 9.76
N GLY A 151 3.53 -3.86 10.96
CA GLY A 151 3.68 -2.52 11.51
C GLY A 151 2.57 -1.54 11.13
N ASP A 152 2.20 -1.46 9.86
CA ASP A 152 1.17 -0.50 9.38
C ASP A 152 -0.20 -1.12 9.10
N ASN A 153 -0.32 -2.46 9.08
CA ASN A 153 -1.53 -3.20 8.75
C ASN A 153 -2.12 -2.93 7.36
N LEU A 154 -1.40 -2.27 6.45
CA LEU A 154 -1.90 -2.03 5.09
C LEU A 154 -1.96 -3.36 4.31
N PRO A 155 -2.91 -3.55 3.37
CA PRO A 155 -3.02 -4.79 2.61
C PRO A 155 -1.78 -5.01 1.74
N GLN A 156 -1.23 -6.24 1.73
CA GLN A 156 -0.06 -6.59 0.90
C GLN A 156 -0.34 -6.61 -0.62
N GLY A 157 -1.59 -6.42 -1.02
CA GLY A 157 -2.05 -6.62 -2.39
C GLY A 157 -3.57 -6.56 -2.49
N THR A 158 -4.12 -7.07 -3.59
CA THR A 158 -5.57 -7.24 -3.71
C THR A 158 -6.02 -8.51 -3.01
N LEU A 159 -7.30 -8.55 -2.63
CA LEU A 159 -7.98 -9.76 -2.19
C LEU A 159 -7.74 -10.88 -3.22
N ALA A 160 -7.42 -12.08 -2.76
CA ALA A 160 -7.21 -13.23 -3.63
C ALA A 160 -8.01 -14.42 -3.12
N ASN A 161 -8.66 -15.14 -4.04
CA ASN A 161 -9.27 -16.45 -3.80
C ASN A 161 -8.19 -17.56 -3.67
N ALA A 162 -8.56 -18.81 -3.39
CA ALA A 162 -7.59 -19.90 -3.25
C ALA A 162 -6.68 -20.11 -4.47
N GLY A 163 -7.24 -20.05 -5.68
CA GLY A 163 -6.50 -20.20 -6.94
C GLY A 163 -5.44 -19.11 -7.10
N THR A 164 -5.85 -17.86 -6.97
CA THR A 164 -4.98 -16.68 -7.11
C THR A 164 -3.92 -16.64 -6.01
N ARG A 165 -4.24 -17.01 -4.76
CA ARG A 165 -3.24 -17.14 -3.69
C ARG A 165 -2.18 -18.18 -4.03
N SER A 166 -2.58 -19.33 -4.58
CA SER A 166 -1.65 -20.39 -4.99
C SER A 166 -0.77 -19.93 -6.17
N ALA A 167 -1.37 -19.29 -7.18
CA ALA A 167 -0.67 -18.76 -8.34
C ALA A 167 0.37 -17.70 -7.95
N ARG A 168 0.01 -16.74 -7.08
CA ARG A 168 0.92 -15.70 -6.58
C ARG A 168 2.08 -16.30 -5.78
N GLN A 169 1.83 -17.30 -4.93
CA GLN A 169 2.89 -18.01 -4.20
C GLN A 169 3.87 -18.72 -5.14
N LYS A 170 3.35 -19.42 -6.17
CA LYS A 170 4.18 -20.09 -7.17
C LYS A 170 5.00 -19.09 -7.99
N ALA A 171 4.39 -17.99 -8.43
CA ALA A 171 5.07 -16.93 -9.16
C ALA A 171 6.18 -16.29 -8.33
N HIS A 172 5.93 -15.98 -7.06
CA HIS A 172 6.97 -15.53 -6.13
C HIS A 172 8.12 -16.52 -6.03
N LYS A 173 7.82 -17.80 -5.78
CA LYS A 173 8.86 -18.82 -5.62
C LYS A 173 9.79 -18.89 -6.84
N ILE A 174 9.23 -18.81 -8.04
CA ILE A 174 9.98 -18.91 -9.29
C ILE A 174 10.73 -17.61 -9.59
N LEU A 175 10.07 -16.45 -9.52
CA LEU A 175 10.70 -15.17 -9.83
C LEU A 175 11.84 -14.84 -8.85
N ASP A 176 11.68 -15.19 -7.57
CA ASP A 176 12.68 -14.98 -6.53
C ASP A 176 14.02 -15.66 -6.81
N VAL A 177 14.05 -16.72 -7.62
CA VAL A 177 15.27 -17.43 -8.03
C VAL A 177 16.24 -16.49 -8.75
N LEU A 178 15.75 -15.54 -9.55
CA LEU A 178 16.59 -14.61 -10.32
C LEU A 178 17.55 -13.83 -9.41
N TRP A 179 17.08 -13.31 -8.28
CA TRP A 179 17.96 -12.57 -7.36
C TRP A 179 18.57 -13.43 -6.26
N LYS A 180 17.93 -14.53 -5.85
CA LYS A 180 18.48 -15.41 -4.80
C LYS A 180 19.62 -16.29 -5.30
N GLU A 181 19.57 -16.71 -6.56
CA GLU A 181 20.50 -17.70 -7.11
C GLU A 181 21.32 -17.14 -8.27
N TYR A 182 20.74 -16.28 -9.12
CA TYR A 182 21.40 -15.77 -10.33
C TYR A 182 21.93 -14.33 -10.20
N GLY A 183 21.75 -13.68 -9.04
CA GLY A 183 22.34 -12.37 -8.74
C GLY A 183 21.71 -11.17 -9.46
N PHE A 184 20.53 -11.32 -10.07
CA PHE A 184 19.83 -10.19 -10.68
C PHE A 184 19.38 -9.17 -9.63
N ALA A 185 19.49 -7.87 -9.94
CA ALA A 185 18.91 -6.84 -9.09
C ALA A 185 17.38 -6.88 -9.16
N ARG A 186 16.73 -7.01 -8.00
CA ARG A 186 15.25 -7.11 -7.90
C ARG A 186 14.54 -5.97 -8.62
N VAL A 187 15.05 -4.74 -8.51
CA VAL A 187 14.46 -3.56 -9.18
C VAL A 187 14.47 -3.71 -10.70
N ASP A 188 15.54 -4.27 -11.28
CA ASP A 188 15.66 -4.45 -12.72
C ASP A 188 14.77 -5.59 -13.22
N VAL A 189 14.65 -6.67 -12.45
CA VAL A 189 13.71 -7.78 -12.73
C VAL A 189 12.28 -7.27 -12.80
N TYR A 190 11.83 -6.51 -11.80
CA TYR A 190 10.47 -5.95 -11.80
C TYR A 190 10.26 -4.91 -12.90
N ARG A 191 11.28 -4.13 -13.28
CA ARG A 191 11.20 -3.22 -14.42
C ARG A 191 10.97 -3.97 -15.75
N GLN A 192 11.75 -5.02 -15.98
CA GLN A 192 11.61 -5.84 -17.19
C GLN A 192 10.29 -6.62 -17.21
N LEU A 193 9.89 -7.18 -16.06
CA LEU A 193 8.60 -7.85 -15.92
C LEU A 193 7.42 -6.91 -16.17
N ALA A 194 7.48 -5.66 -15.69
CA ALA A 194 6.46 -4.65 -15.94
C ALA A 194 6.30 -4.40 -17.45
N ASN A 195 7.42 -4.26 -18.18
CA ASN A 195 7.41 -4.11 -19.63
C ASN A 195 6.84 -5.35 -20.33
N TYR A 196 7.24 -6.55 -19.90
CA TYR A 196 6.75 -7.82 -20.47
C TYR A 196 5.24 -8.02 -20.27
N LEU A 197 4.70 -7.57 -19.13
CA LEU A 197 3.27 -7.63 -18.81
C LEU A 197 2.47 -6.43 -19.32
N GLU A 198 3.14 -5.45 -19.95
CA GLU A 198 2.54 -4.19 -20.41
C GLU A 198 1.80 -3.41 -19.29
N VAL A 199 2.37 -3.42 -18.07
CA VAL A 199 1.85 -2.68 -16.92
C VAL A 199 2.81 -1.57 -16.50
N LYS A 200 2.29 -0.54 -15.82
CA LYS A 200 3.17 0.49 -15.23
C LYS A 200 4.06 -0.14 -14.17
N PRO A 201 5.33 0.30 -14.02
CA PRO A 201 6.24 -0.23 -13.00
C PRO A 201 5.66 -0.22 -11.58
N ASN A 202 4.91 0.83 -11.22
CA ASN A 202 4.29 0.96 -9.89
C ASN A 202 3.10 0.02 -9.66
N ASP A 203 2.55 -0.56 -10.73
CA ASP A 203 1.45 -1.53 -10.69
C ASP A 203 1.97 -2.97 -10.83
N CYS A 204 3.25 -3.15 -11.15
CA CYS A 204 3.91 -4.45 -11.26
C CYS A 204 4.26 -5.02 -9.87
N HIS A 205 3.25 -5.51 -9.17
CA HIS A 205 3.40 -6.16 -7.87
C HIS A 205 2.69 -7.51 -7.87
N ILE A 206 3.41 -8.61 -7.56
CA ILE A 206 2.83 -9.96 -7.58
C ILE A 206 1.61 -10.05 -6.64
N GLY A 207 1.61 -9.32 -5.52
CA GLY A 207 0.45 -9.23 -4.63
C GLY A 207 -0.81 -8.64 -5.29
N LYS A 208 -0.74 -8.09 -6.49
CA LYS A 208 -1.88 -7.58 -7.29
C LYS A 208 -2.13 -8.38 -8.56
N PHE A 209 -1.33 -9.40 -8.86
CA PHE A 209 -1.45 -10.13 -10.12
C PHE A 209 -2.69 -11.02 -10.14
N THR A 210 -3.32 -11.13 -11.31
CA THR A 210 -4.27 -12.20 -11.62
C THR A 210 -3.54 -13.53 -11.79
N GLU A 211 -4.28 -14.65 -11.86
CA GLU A 211 -3.69 -15.97 -12.16
C GLU A 211 -2.96 -15.98 -13.51
N GLN A 212 -3.51 -15.32 -14.53
CA GLN A 212 -2.88 -15.20 -15.85
C GLN A 212 -1.58 -14.38 -15.81
N GLN A 213 -1.55 -13.28 -15.05
CA GLN A 213 -0.33 -12.49 -14.86
C GLN A 213 0.72 -13.28 -14.06
N CYS A 214 0.31 -14.11 -13.10
CA CYS A 214 1.22 -15.01 -12.40
C CYS A 214 1.87 -16.03 -13.35
N GLU A 215 1.08 -16.66 -14.22
CA GLU A 215 1.63 -17.60 -15.22
C GLU A 215 2.56 -16.88 -16.21
N SER A 216 2.21 -15.67 -16.62
CA SER A 216 3.05 -14.83 -17.49
C SER A 216 4.37 -14.46 -16.82
N ALA A 217 4.37 -14.14 -15.53
CA ALA A 217 5.59 -13.87 -14.76
C ALA A 217 6.48 -15.11 -14.59
N ILE A 218 5.87 -16.29 -14.44
CA ILE A 218 6.58 -17.57 -14.43
C ILE A 218 7.25 -17.82 -15.78
N ASN A 219 6.53 -17.62 -16.88
CA ASN A 219 7.07 -17.80 -18.23
C ASN A 219 8.19 -16.80 -18.53
N PHE A 220 8.01 -15.52 -18.16
CA PHE A 220 9.07 -14.52 -18.20
C PHE A 220 10.35 -15.00 -17.50
N THR A 221 10.21 -15.57 -16.29
CA THR A 221 11.36 -16.06 -15.53
C THR A 221 12.08 -17.21 -16.27
N LYS A 222 11.31 -18.14 -16.84
CA LYS A 222 11.85 -19.28 -17.61
C LYS A 222 12.50 -18.90 -18.94
N LEU A 223 12.27 -17.68 -19.46
CA LEU A 223 12.97 -17.20 -20.65
C LEU A 223 14.37 -16.64 -20.31
N ILE A 224 14.63 -16.38 -19.02
CA ILE A 224 15.90 -15.81 -18.53
C ILE A 224 16.88 -16.91 -18.09
N ILE A 225 16.36 -18.00 -17.51
CA ILE A 225 17.13 -19.15 -17.01
C ILE A 225 17.01 -20.34 -17.95
#